data_AF-A0A9P9TM66-F1
#
_entry.id   AF-A0A9P9TM66-F1
#
_cell.length_a   1.000
_cell.length_b   1.000
_cell.length_c   1.000
_cell.angle_alpha   90.00
_cell.angle_beta   90.00
_cell.angle_gamma   90.00
#
_symmetry.space_group_name_H-M   'P 1'
#
loop_
_entity.id
_entity.type
_entity.pdbx_description
1 polymer ?
#
loop_
_entity_poly.entity_id
_entity_poly.type
_entity_poly.pdbx_seq_one_letter_code
_entity_poly.pdbx_strand_id
1 'polypeptide(L)'
;MVLFKVVLGATIALAALVSTAAVSPPADDLLPINITIPSSPHNTSDPAIAGSLGYDPSEDWHDYSTAQVWMGKAKVTVGNLVGFPLYSRISSLLNQACPEGAQNGRVDCNPSMRLSFESQCLLKLPSDTNLCETILYVSGRYHSRAIRRNLIIAAAGAFQAFTSIEAKDSSNCFHVEGQGGGTMCNVGDVVRVHFPDQLGERNGWNYLHVHVYNRWSGNAVWGFDCCRGNGRQLVDQLMTNIDNDVGAIFPWMKKKEWPHDSRCIINSWDVCP
;
A
#
# COMPACT_ATOMS: atom_id res chain seq x y z
N MET A 1 32.41 -2.65 49.23
CA MET A 1 32.64 -3.08 47.83
C MET A 1 31.39 -3.55 47.08
N VAL A 2 30.30 -3.96 47.75
CA VAL A 2 29.07 -4.44 47.08
C VAL A 2 28.20 -3.29 46.52
N LEU A 3 28.17 -2.13 47.21
CA LEU A 3 27.36 -0.98 46.82
C LEU A 3 27.75 -0.36 45.47
N PHE A 4 29.04 -0.40 45.11
CA PHE A 4 29.55 0.21 43.87
C PHE A 4 29.15 -0.59 42.61
N LYS A 5 28.96 -1.92 42.74
CA LYS A 5 28.54 -2.79 41.63
C LYS A 5 27.05 -2.64 41.30
N VAL A 6 26.22 -2.31 42.29
CA VAL A 6 24.78 -2.11 42.10
C VAL A 6 24.50 -0.79 41.36
N VAL A 7 25.23 0.28 41.71
CA VAL A 7 25.05 1.60 41.07
C VAL A 7 25.53 1.59 39.61
N LEU A 8 26.64 0.90 39.31
CA LEU A 8 27.15 0.79 37.94
C LEU A 8 26.26 -0.09 37.03
N GLY A 9 25.56 -1.07 37.59
CA GLY A 9 24.59 -1.87 36.84
C GLY A 9 23.32 -1.09 36.49
N ALA A 10 22.86 -0.21 37.38
CA ALA A 10 21.66 0.60 37.15
C ALA A 10 21.86 1.69 36.07
N THR A 11 23.07 2.25 35.92
CA THR A 11 23.35 3.27 34.90
C THR A 11 23.46 2.69 33.49
N ILE A 12 23.94 1.45 33.32
CA ILE A 12 23.99 0.79 32.01
C ILE A 12 22.56 0.38 31.56
N ALA A 13 21.69 -0.03 32.49
CA ALA A 13 20.29 -0.32 32.18
C ALA A 13 19.49 0.95 31.78
N LEU A 14 19.79 2.10 32.39
CA LEU A 14 19.16 3.37 32.01
C LEU A 14 19.62 3.88 30.63
N ALA A 15 20.89 3.66 30.27
CA ALA A 15 21.42 4.05 28.95
C ALA A 15 20.84 3.20 27.81
N ALA A 16 20.46 1.94 28.07
CA ALA A 16 19.84 1.07 27.08
C ALA A 16 18.36 1.39 26.79
N LEU A 17 17.67 2.11 27.69
CA LEU A 17 16.25 2.47 27.54
C LEU A 17 16.02 3.77 26.75
N VAL A 18 17.05 4.56 26.46
CA VAL A 18 16.90 5.87 25.79
C VAL A 18 17.04 5.79 24.26
N SER A 19 17.43 4.64 23.69
CA SER A 19 17.80 4.53 22.26
C SER A 19 16.80 3.80 21.36
N THR A 20 15.55 3.61 21.79
CA THR A 20 14.49 3.00 20.94
C THR A 20 13.22 3.83 20.83
N ALA A 21 13.32 5.15 21.07
CA ALA A 21 12.27 6.04 20.57
C ALA A 21 12.32 5.98 19.04
N ALA A 22 11.42 5.20 18.44
CA ALA A 22 11.15 5.24 17.03
C ALA A 22 10.92 6.71 16.67
N VAL A 23 11.84 7.28 15.88
CA VAL A 23 11.65 8.59 15.26
C VAL A 23 10.44 8.43 14.35
N SER A 24 9.26 8.69 14.89
CA SER A 24 8.09 8.94 14.07
C SER A 24 8.38 10.27 13.37
N PRO A 25 8.46 10.29 12.04
CA PRO A 25 8.66 11.55 11.34
C PRO A 25 7.53 12.51 11.74
N PRO A 26 7.83 13.80 11.95
CA PRO A 26 6.82 14.80 12.28
C PRO A 26 5.73 14.77 11.20
N ALA A 27 4.47 14.65 11.62
CA ALA A 27 3.32 14.54 10.75
C ALA A 27 2.96 15.84 10.00
N ASP A 28 3.74 16.92 10.17
CA ASP A 28 3.34 18.28 9.81
C ASP A 28 4.12 18.93 8.65
N ASP A 29 5.07 18.27 8.00
CA ASP A 29 5.81 18.82 6.84
C ASP A 29 5.28 18.31 5.49
N LEU A 30 3.95 18.19 5.35
CA LEU A 30 3.31 17.77 4.10
C LEU A 30 2.79 19.00 3.32
N LEU A 31 3.71 19.74 2.69
CA LEU A 31 3.29 20.68 1.65
C LEU A 31 2.67 19.88 0.49
N PRO A 32 1.47 20.24 0.00
CA PRO A 32 0.87 19.58 -1.15
C PRO A 32 1.75 19.82 -2.38
N ILE A 33 2.44 18.78 -2.83
CA ILE A 33 3.16 18.83 -4.10
C ILE A 33 2.11 18.80 -5.20
N ASN A 34 1.89 19.94 -5.85
CA ASN A 34 1.01 20.05 -7.00
C ASN A 34 1.74 19.50 -8.24
N ILE A 35 1.82 18.17 -8.35
CA ILE A 35 2.38 17.49 -9.51
C ILE A 35 1.26 17.33 -10.54
N THR A 36 1.18 18.25 -11.49
CA THR A 36 0.40 18.04 -12.70
C THR A 36 1.11 16.97 -13.53
N ILE A 37 0.52 15.78 -13.62
CA ILE A 37 1.03 14.72 -14.50
C ILE A 37 0.72 15.11 -15.95
N PRO A 38 1.70 15.43 -16.82
CA PRO A 38 1.46 15.53 -18.24
C PRO A 38 0.96 14.18 -18.73
N SER A 39 -0.09 14.15 -19.54
CA SER A 39 -0.52 12.94 -20.24
C SER A 39 0.69 12.32 -20.93
N SER A 40 1.12 11.15 -20.46
CA SER A 40 2.30 10.45 -20.97
C SER A 40 2.19 10.30 -22.50
N PRO A 41 3.23 10.66 -23.28
CA PRO A 41 3.24 10.50 -24.73
C PRO A 41 3.50 9.05 -25.17
N HIS A 42 3.61 8.10 -24.25
CA HIS A 42 3.83 6.70 -24.60
C HIS A 42 2.54 6.05 -25.13
N ASN A 43 2.61 5.86 -26.44
CA ASN A 43 1.63 5.40 -27.41
C ASN A 43 1.12 3.96 -27.20
N THR A 44 0.64 3.62 -26.02
CA THR A 44 -0.32 2.53 -25.84
C THR A 44 -1.67 3.18 -25.64
N SER A 45 -2.38 3.37 -26.76
CA SER A 45 -3.83 3.56 -26.92
C SER A 45 -4.55 4.19 -25.74
N ASP A 46 -5.11 5.38 -25.97
CA ASP A 46 -6.19 6.00 -25.18
C ASP A 46 -6.83 5.00 -24.19
N PRO A 47 -6.79 5.30 -22.88
CA PRO A 47 -7.44 4.51 -21.85
C PRO A 47 -8.82 3.92 -22.23
N ALA A 48 -9.64 4.71 -22.93
CA ALA A 48 -10.95 4.28 -23.42
C ALA A 48 -10.86 3.14 -24.47
N ILE A 49 -9.83 3.16 -25.31
CA ILE A 49 -9.54 2.12 -26.31
C ILE A 49 -9.01 0.85 -25.63
N ALA A 50 -8.08 0.96 -24.67
CA ALA A 50 -7.56 -0.19 -23.93
C ALA A 50 -8.68 -0.96 -23.19
N GLY A 51 -9.59 -0.23 -22.52
CA GLY A 51 -10.76 -0.81 -21.87
C GLY A 51 -11.72 -1.49 -22.87
N SER A 52 -11.91 -0.91 -24.06
CA SER A 52 -12.77 -1.49 -25.11
C SER A 52 -12.25 -2.81 -25.69
N LEU A 53 -10.94 -3.07 -25.60
CA LEU A 53 -10.29 -4.29 -26.07
C LEU A 53 -10.16 -5.36 -24.96
N GLY A 54 -10.67 -5.08 -23.75
CA GLY A 54 -10.59 -5.99 -22.62
C GLY A 54 -9.19 -6.09 -22.00
N TYR A 55 -8.30 -5.13 -22.29
CA TYR A 55 -6.95 -5.09 -21.73
C TYR A 55 -6.92 -4.24 -20.45
N ASP A 56 -6.32 -4.80 -19.39
CA ASP A 56 -6.07 -4.10 -18.13
C ASP A 56 -4.57 -3.73 -18.02
N PRO A 57 -4.14 -2.51 -18.37
CA PRO A 57 -2.74 -2.08 -18.27
C PRO A 57 -2.20 -2.12 -16.85
N SER A 58 -3.03 -2.15 -15.81
CA SER A 58 -2.51 -2.27 -14.44
C SER A 58 -2.05 -3.69 -14.09
N GLU A 59 -2.27 -4.67 -14.98
CA GLU A 59 -1.68 -6.01 -14.88
C GLU A 59 -0.22 -6.06 -15.31
N ASP A 60 0.29 -5.02 -15.98
CA ASP A 60 1.64 -4.97 -16.52
C ASP A 60 2.44 -3.76 -16.03
N TRP A 61 3.76 -3.89 -16.03
CA TRP A 61 4.67 -2.77 -15.85
C TRP A 61 4.86 -1.98 -17.15
N HIS A 62 4.89 -0.65 -17.03
CA HIS A 62 5.16 0.26 -18.15
C HIS A 62 6.51 0.95 -18.01
N ASP A 63 7.23 1.13 -19.10
CA ASP A 63 8.60 1.61 -19.08
C ASP A 63 8.76 3.11 -18.89
N TYR A 64 7.78 3.82 -18.36
CA TYR A 64 7.93 5.26 -18.07
C TYR A 64 8.28 5.54 -16.60
N SER A 65 8.13 4.59 -15.67
CA SER A 65 8.46 4.81 -14.24
C SER A 65 9.13 3.63 -13.55
N THR A 66 9.90 3.92 -12.48
CA THR A 66 10.65 2.92 -11.70
C THR A 66 9.77 2.16 -10.72
N ALA A 67 8.66 2.75 -10.33
CA ALA A 67 7.64 2.06 -9.56
C ALA A 67 6.24 2.48 -9.97
N GLN A 68 5.33 1.53 -10.04
CA GLN A 68 3.93 1.77 -10.39
C GLN A 68 3.03 1.17 -9.34
N VAL A 69 2.08 1.96 -8.85
CA VAL A 69 1.04 1.50 -7.92
C VAL A 69 -0.31 1.80 -8.52
N TRP A 70 -1.12 0.77 -8.71
CA TRP A 70 -2.47 0.87 -9.26
C TRP A 70 -3.49 0.44 -8.21
N MET A 71 -4.56 1.22 -8.08
CA MET A 71 -5.49 1.10 -6.96
C MET A 71 -6.92 0.95 -7.48
N GLY A 72 -7.58 -0.14 -7.09
CA GLY A 72 -8.94 -0.50 -7.47
C GLY A 72 -9.99 0.46 -6.95
N LYS A 73 -11.11 0.57 -7.66
CA LYS A 73 -12.20 1.49 -7.31
C LYS A 73 -13.28 0.84 -6.45
N ALA A 74 -13.44 -0.48 -6.48
CA ALA A 74 -14.53 -1.09 -5.73
C ALA A 74 -14.21 -1.00 -4.24
N LYS A 75 -15.17 -0.50 -3.46
CA LYS A 75 -14.98 -0.31 -2.02
C LYS A 75 -14.89 -1.65 -1.31
N VAL A 76 -13.95 -1.75 -0.38
CA VAL A 76 -13.84 -2.86 0.56
C VAL A 76 -13.67 -2.30 1.96
N THR A 77 -14.53 -2.69 2.89
CA THR A 77 -14.38 -2.25 4.28
C THR A 77 -13.23 -2.99 4.96
N VAL A 78 -12.35 -2.23 5.61
CA VAL A 78 -11.29 -2.77 6.51
C VAL A 78 -11.64 -2.58 7.98
N GLY A 79 -12.83 -2.02 8.25
CA GLY A 79 -13.31 -1.76 9.59
C GLY A 79 -12.44 -0.76 10.33
N ASN A 80 -12.23 -1.00 11.63
CA ASN A 80 -11.39 -0.19 12.51
C ASN A 80 -9.88 -0.45 12.39
N LEU A 81 -9.44 -1.33 11.49
CA LEU A 81 -8.02 -1.54 11.23
C LEU A 81 -7.55 -0.53 10.18
N VAL A 82 -6.98 0.58 10.65
CA VAL A 82 -6.64 1.76 9.83
C VAL A 82 -5.18 2.16 10.04
N GLY A 83 -4.62 2.97 9.15
CA GLY A 83 -3.27 3.54 9.29
C GLY A 83 -2.17 2.49 9.45
N PHE A 84 -1.27 2.71 10.40
CA PHE A 84 -0.14 1.79 10.67
C PHE A 84 -0.58 0.38 11.14
N PRO A 85 -1.59 0.21 12.00
CA PRO A 85 -2.15 -1.12 12.29
C PRO A 85 -2.53 -1.92 11.04
N LEU A 86 -3.15 -1.28 10.04
CA LEU A 86 -3.49 -1.91 8.76
C LEU A 86 -2.24 -2.29 7.98
N TYR A 87 -1.28 -1.37 7.86
CA TYR A 87 0.02 -1.63 7.24
C TYR A 87 0.71 -2.84 7.84
N SER A 88 0.85 -2.88 9.17
CA SER A 88 1.56 -3.95 9.88
C SER A 88 0.89 -5.30 9.63
N ARG A 89 -0.44 -5.34 9.67
CA ARG A 89 -1.21 -6.55 9.42
C ARG A 89 -1.05 -7.06 7.99
N ILE A 90 -1.24 -6.19 7.00
CA ILE A 90 -1.11 -6.55 5.58
C ILE A 90 0.33 -6.97 5.29
N SER A 91 1.32 -6.20 5.72
CA SER A 91 2.74 -6.52 5.55
C SER A 91 3.09 -7.88 6.15
N SER A 92 2.58 -8.20 7.34
CA SER A 92 2.78 -9.52 7.97
C SER A 92 2.17 -10.66 7.14
N LEU A 93 0.95 -10.50 6.63
CA LEU A 93 0.29 -11.50 5.78
C LEU A 93 1.03 -11.68 4.45
N LEU A 94 1.46 -10.59 3.83
CA LEU A 94 2.24 -10.63 2.59
C LEU A 94 3.61 -11.29 2.81
N ASN A 95 4.26 -11.06 3.95
CA ASN A 95 5.51 -11.75 4.29
C ASN A 95 5.33 -13.26 4.43
N GLN A 96 4.14 -13.73 4.85
CA GLN A 96 3.82 -15.16 4.93
C GLN A 96 3.55 -15.76 3.55
N ALA A 97 2.82 -15.05 2.68
CA ALA A 97 2.48 -15.54 1.35
C ALA A 97 3.64 -15.45 0.35
N CYS A 98 4.53 -14.46 0.52
CA CYS A 98 5.67 -14.24 -0.35
C CYS A 98 6.96 -14.62 0.39
N PRO A 99 7.51 -15.84 0.19
CA PRO A 99 8.70 -16.31 0.90
C PRO A 99 9.95 -15.51 0.53
N GLU A 100 10.94 -15.36 1.41
CA GLU A 100 12.14 -14.57 1.07
C GLU A 100 12.93 -15.08 -0.14
N GLY A 101 12.71 -16.34 -0.54
CA GLY A 101 13.30 -16.95 -1.73
C GLY A 101 14.76 -17.39 -1.54
N ALA A 102 15.27 -18.15 -2.51
CA ALA A 102 16.71 -18.41 -2.63
C ALA A 102 17.40 -17.14 -3.16
N GLN A 103 18.61 -16.84 -2.69
CA GLN A 103 19.32 -15.56 -2.95
C GLN A 103 19.42 -15.14 -4.43
N ASN A 104 19.34 -16.08 -5.38
CA ASN A 104 19.54 -15.86 -6.82
C ASN A 104 18.42 -16.44 -7.70
N GLY A 105 17.21 -16.61 -7.16
CA GLY A 105 16.11 -17.30 -7.84
C GLY A 105 14.93 -16.40 -8.16
N ARG A 106 14.23 -16.74 -9.25
CA ARG A 106 12.85 -16.33 -9.50
C ARG A 106 11.94 -16.95 -8.44
N VAL A 107 11.11 -16.15 -7.80
CA VAL A 107 10.23 -16.60 -6.71
C VAL A 107 8.82 -16.07 -6.94
N ASP A 108 7.85 -16.96 -6.83
CA ASP A 108 6.43 -16.64 -6.80
C ASP A 108 5.93 -16.55 -5.35
N CYS A 109 5.00 -15.63 -5.07
CA CYS A 109 4.16 -15.74 -3.87
C CYS A 109 3.27 -16.98 -4.00
N ASN A 110 2.78 -17.53 -2.88
CA ASN A 110 1.87 -18.67 -2.89
C ASN A 110 0.41 -18.21 -3.12
N PRO A 111 -0.16 -18.38 -4.34
CA PRO A 111 -1.51 -17.90 -4.62
C PRO A 111 -2.60 -18.73 -3.94
N SER A 112 -2.26 -19.93 -3.43
CA SER A 112 -3.21 -20.82 -2.74
C SER A 112 -3.33 -20.52 -1.25
N MET A 113 -2.48 -19.65 -0.71
CA MET A 113 -2.53 -19.29 0.70
C MET A 113 -3.71 -18.34 0.94
N ARG A 114 -4.71 -18.81 1.69
CA ARG A 114 -5.77 -17.93 2.19
C ARG A 114 -5.21 -17.03 3.28
N LEU A 115 -5.11 -15.74 2.98
CA LEU A 115 -4.74 -14.71 3.94
C LEU A 115 -6.00 -14.00 4.40
N SER A 116 -6.13 -13.77 5.71
CA SER A 116 -7.21 -12.93 6.22
C SER A 116 -6.85 -12.27 7.53
N PHE A 117 -7.59 -11.22 7.85
CA PHE A 117 -7.58 -10.60 9.16
C PHE A 117 -8.99 -10.22 9.60
N GLU A 118 -9.18 -10.17 10.91
CA GLU A 118 -10.41 -9.72 11.54
C GLU A 118 -10.30 -8.24 11.90
N SER A 119 -11.43 -7.53 11.78
CA SER A 119 -11.63 -6.17 12.30
C SER A 119 -13.08 -5.97 12.72
N GLN A 120 -13.42 -4.80 13.26
CA GLN A 120 -14.81 -4.41 13.49
C GLN A 120 -15.32 -3.58 12.32
N CYS A 121 -16.38 -4.06 11.65
CA CYS A 121 -17.04 -3.36 10.55
C CYS A 121 -18.40 -2.84 10.98
N LEU A 122 -18.81 -1.73 10.36
CA LEU A 122 -20.16 -1.18 10.51
C LEU A 122 -21.17 -2.06 9.75
N LEU A 123 -22.18 -2.56 10.47
CA LEU A 123 -23.36 -3.20 9.89
C LEU A 123 -24.41 -2.17 9.53
N LYS A 124 -24.65 -1.20 10.43
CA LYS A 124 -25.68 -0.18 10.27
C LYS A 124 -25.33 1.08 11.07
N LEU A 125 -25.55 2.25 10.47
CA LEU A 125 -25.40 3.52 11.18
C LEU A 125 -26.40 3.63 12.36
N PRO A 126 -26.03 4.38 13.42
CA PRO A 126 -24.75 5.07 13.61
C PRO A 126 -23.68 4.24 14.35
N SER A 127 -24.04 3.08 14.90
CA SER A 127 -23.22 2.38 15.91
C SER A 127 -23.26 0.85 15.86
N ASP A 128 -24.05 0.25 14.96
CA ASP A 128 -24.17 -1.21 14.90
C ASP A 128 -22.95 -1.80 14.20
N THR A 129 -22.08 -2.46 14.96
CA THR A 129 -20.82 -3.02 14.49
C THR A 129 -20.77 -4.53 14.70
N ASN A 130 -19.99 -5.23 13.88
CA ASN A 130 -19.76 -6.65 14.03
C ASN A 130 -18.33 -7.01 13.61
N LEU A 131 -17.85 -8.14 14.13
CA LEU A 131 -16.62 -8.72 13.64
C LEU A 131 -16.79 -9.11 12.17
N CYS A 132 -15.83 -8.69 11.37
CA CYS A 132 -15.75 -8.97 9.95
C CYS A 132 -14.38 -9.55 9.62
N GLU A 133 -14.37 -10.44 8.63
CA GLU A 133 -13.14 -11.00 8.06
C GLU A 133 -12.88 -10.30 6.72
N THR A 134 -11.67 -9.78 6.56
CA THR A 134 -11.14 -9.28 5.29
C THR A 134 -10.16 -10.31 4.75
N ILE A 135 -10.39 -10.76 3.52
CA ILE A 135 -9.61 -11.80 2.83
C ILE A 135 -8.71 -11.12 1.80
N LEU A 136 -7.46 -11.58 1.72
CA LEU A 136 -6.49 -11.14 0.71
C LEU A 136 -6.20 -12.29 -0.26
N TYR A 137 -6.29 -12.01 -1.56
CA TYR A 137 -5.77 -12.86 -2.61
C TYR A 137 -4.51 -12.22 -3.18
N VAL A 138 -3.41 -12.97 -3.19
CA VAL A 138 -2.09 -12.44 -3.53
C VAL A 138 -1.53 -13.17 -4.73
N SER A 139 -1.12 -12.40 -5.73
CA SER A 139 -0.32 -12.86 -6.85
C SER A 139 0.96 -12.02 -6.88
N GLY A 140 2.12 -12.64 -7.04
CA GLY A 140 3.35 -11.86 -7.03
C GLY A 140 4.54 -12.67 -7.51
N ARG A 141 5.47 -11.98 -8.16
CA ARG A 141 6.72 -12.55 -8.68
C ARG A 141 7.86 -11.58 -8.48
N TYR A 142 9.01 -12.06 -8.05
CA TYR A 142 10.19 -11.22 -7.85
C TYR A 142 11.50 -11.98 -8.01
N HIS A 143 12.55 -11.20 -8.28
CA HIS A 143 13.91 -11.70 -8.49
C HIS A 143 14.81 -11.69 -7.26
N SER A 144 14.49 -10.88 -6.24
CA SER A 144 15.37 -10.72 -5.07
C SER A 144 14.61 -10.36 -3.80
N ARG A 145 15.25 -10.59 -2.65
CA ARG A 145 14.73 -10.19 -1.34
C ARG A 145 14.50 -8.68 -1.24
N ALA A 146 15.34 -7.87 -1.88
CA ALA A 146 15.21 -6.42 -1.88
C ALA A 146 13.98 -5.96 -2.68
N ILE A 147 13.76 -6.56 -3.86
CA ILE A 147 12.56 -6.32 -4.68
C ILE A 147 11.31 -6.72 -3.91
N ARG A 148 11.29 -7.95 -3.37
CA ARG A 148 10.19 -8.46 -2.54
C ARG A 148 9.84 -7.51 -1.40
N ARG A 149 10.85 -7.07 -0.64
CA ARG A 149 10.67 -6.15 0.49
C ARG A 149 9.99 -4.87 0.03
N ASN A 150 10.49 -4.25 -1.04
CA ASN A 150 9.94 -2.99 -1.55
C ASN A 150 8.53 -3.16 -2.16
N LEU A 151 8.24 -4.28 -2.81
CA LEU A 151 6.88 -4.61 -3.28
C LEU A 151 5.89 -4.69 -2.11
N ILE A 152 6.27 -5.37 -1.02
CA ILE A 152 5.43 -5.50 0.17
C ILE A 152 5.22 -4.14 0.85
N ILE A 153 6.28 -3.33 0.98
CA ILE A 153 6.19 -1.99 1.57
C ILE A 153 5.25 -1.10 0.75
N ALA A 154 5.42 -1.07 -0.57
CA ALA A 154 4.57 -0.29 -1.47
C ALA A 154 3.10 -0.73 -1.39
N ALA A 155 2.83 -2.03 -1.45
CA ALA A 155 1.46 -2.55 -1.42
C ALA A 155 0.77 -2.29 -0.07
N ALA A 156 1.42 -2.64 1.05
CA ALA A 156 0.87 -2.42 2.39
C ALA A 156 0.75 -0.91 2.72
N GLY A 157 1.72 -0.12 2.28
CA GLY A 157 1.72 1.32 2.49
C GLY A 157 0.63 2.04 1.69
N ALA A 158 0.26 1.54 0.51
CA ALA A 158 -0.88 2.08 -0.24
C ALA A 158 -2.19 1.93 0.55
N PHE A 159 -2.45 0.76 1.16
CA PHE A 159 -3.61 0.58 2.04
C PHE A 159 -3.59 1.51 3.26
N GLN A 160 -2.41 1.72 3.86
CA GLN A 160 -2.25 2.69 4.95
C GLN A 160 -2.53 4.12 4.50
N ALA A 161 -2.03 4.54 3.34
CA ALA A 161 -2.22 5.89 2.83
C ALA A 161 -3.72 6.24 2.73
N PHE A 162 -4.53 5.32 2.21
CA PHE A 162 -5.98 5.51 2.08
C PHE A 162 -6.76 5.55 3.39
N THR A 163 -6.17 5.06 4.47
CA THR A 163 -6.80 5.00 5.80
C THR A 163 -6.14 5.93 6.81
N SER A 164 -5.15 6.72 6.38
CA SER A 164 -4.48 7.74 7.21
C SER A 164 -5.16 9.11 7.13
N ILE A 165 -6.11 9.29 6.21
CA ILE A 165 -6.83 10.55 6.03
C ILE A 165 -7.90 10.70 7.13
N GLU A 166 -7.94 11.86 7.75
CA GLU A 166 -8.95 12.21 8.75
C GLU A 166 -10.37 12.01 8.20
N ALA A 167 -11.27 11.46 9.04
CA ALA A 167 -12.65 11.20 8.68
C ALA A 167 -13.45 12.51 8.49
N LYS A 168 -13.47 13.00 7.24
CA LYS A 168 -14.26 14.16 6.79
C LYS A 168 -15.28 13.72 5.74
N ASP A 169 -16.23 14.59 5.37
CA ASP A 169 -17.35 14.36 4.44
C ASP A 169 -16.98 13.89 3.02
N SER A 170 -15.68 13.70 2.76
CA SER A 170 -15.10 13.25 1.52
C SER A 170 -13.97 12.24 1.71
N SER A 171 -13.74 11.68 2.90
CA SER A 171 -12.68 10.70 3.09
C SER A 171 -13.20 9.27 2.87
N ASN A 172 -12.28 8.31 2.72
CA ASN A 172 -12.61 6.89 2.73
C ASN A 172 -12.92 6.38 4.16
N CYS A 173 -12.89 7.26 5.15
CA CYS A 173 -13.02 6.98 6.56
C CYS A 173 -14.23 7.71 7.16
N PHE A 174 -14.82 7.13 8.20
CA PHE A 174 -15.95 7.71 8.90
C PHE A 174 -15.88 7.38 10.38
N HIS A 175 -16.45 8.27 11.19
CA HIS A 175 -16.58 8.06 12.62
C HIS A 175 -17.83 7.24 12.92
N VAL A 176 -17.66 6.22 13.76
CA VAL A 176 -18.74 5.38 14.28
C VAL A 176 -18.89 5.67 15.76
N GLU A 177 -20.12 5.89 16.21
CA GLU A 177 -20.44 6.14 17.62
C GLU A 177 -20.65 4.83 18.39
N GLY A 178 -20.57 4.87 19.72
CA GLY A 178 -20.92 3.74 20.58
C GLY A 178 -19.80 2.73 20.85
N GLN A 179 -20.18 1.53 21.30
CA GLN A 179 -19.24 0.48 21.71
C GLN A 179 -18.62 -0.16 20.46
N GLY A 180 -17.29 -0.09 20.35
CA GLY A 180 -16.59 -0.41 19.08
C GLY A 180 -16.50 0.78 18.12
N GLY A 181 -16.91 1.97 18.59
CA GLY A 181 -16.75 3.22 17.87
C GLY A 181 -15.29 3.62 17.65
N GLY A 182 -15.10 4.59 16.75
CA GLY A 182 -13.79 5.01 16.29
C GLY A 182 -13.80 5.33 14.80
N THR A 183 -12.62 5.42 14.21
CA THR A 183 -12.47 5.60 12.76
C THR A 183 -12.56 4.24 12.09
N MET A 184 -13.52 4.09 11.18
CA MET A 184 -13.58 2.97 10.26
C MET A 184 -13.31 3.45 8.85
N CYS A 185 -12.65 2.64 8.03
CA CYS A 185 -12.34 3.02 6.66
C CYS A 185 -12.70 1.94 5.64
N ASN A 186 -12.85 2.40 4.40
CA ASN A 186 -12.84 1.59 3.20
C ASN A 186 -11.52 1.76 2.46
N VAL A 187 -11.15 0.75 1.67
CA VAL A 187 -10.04 0.77 0.73
C VAL A 187 -10.52 0.31 -0.65
N GLY A 188 -9.66 0.41 -1.65
CA GLY A 188 -9.88 -0.22 -2.96
C GLY A 188 -9.77 -1.74 -2.86
N ASP A 189 -10.50 -2.43 -3.73
CA ASP A 189 -10.54 -3.88 -3.84
C ASP A 189 -9.25 -4.49 -4.39
N VAL A 190 -8.37 -3.69 -4.97
CA VAL A 190 -7.06 -4.15 -5.43
C VAL A 190 -5.98 -3.10 -5.24
N VAL A 191 -4.77 -3.55 -4.92
CA VAL A 191 -3.52 -2.79 -5.07
C VAL A 191 -2.56 -3.62 -5.90
N ARG A 192 -2.15 -3.10 -7.07
CA ARG A 192 -1.15 -3.72 -7.95
C ARG A 192 0.12 -2.88 -7.96
N VAL A 193 1.23 -3.48 -7.56
CA VAL A 193 2.55 -2.84 -7.56
C VAL A 193 3.41 -3.50 -8.62
N HIS A 194 4.12 -2.70 -9.40
CA HIS A 194 5.08 -3.15 -10.41
C HIS A 194 6.40 -2.39 -10.31
N PHE A 195 7.49 -3.12 -10.48
CA PHE A 195 8.83 -2.60 -10.70
C PHE A 195 9.40 -3.10 -12.04
N PRO A 196 10.45 -2.45 -12.58
CA PRO A 196 11.13 -2.90 -13.78
C PRO A 196 11.65 -4.34 -13.67
N ASP A 197 11.77 -5.02 -14.80
CA ASP A 197 12.54 -6.28 -14.87
C ASP A 197 14.05 -6.00 -14.91
N GLN A 198 14.89 -6.96 -14.50
CA GLN A 198 16.35 -6.83 -14.39
C GLN A 198 17.05 -6.49 -15.72
N LEU A 199 16.38 -6.66 -16.86
CA LEU A 199 16.92 -6.40 -18.21
C LEU A 199 16.05 -5.45 -19.06
N GLY A 200 15.06 -4.78 -18.45
CA GLY A 200 14.07 -3.99 -19.20
C GLY A 200 13.16 -4.83 -20.10
N GLU A 201 13.22 -6.15 -19.99
CA GLU A 201 12.35 -7.09 -20.70
C GLU A 201 10.95 -7.08 -20.06
N ARG A 202 9.89 -7.07 -20.88
CA ARG A 202 8.49 -7.14 -20.41
C ARG A 202 8.09 -8.60 -20.16
N ASN A 203 8.76 -9.27 -19.23
CA ASN A 203 8.52 -10.70 -18.95
C ASN A 203 7.53 -10.95 -17.80
N GLY A 204 6.87 -9.90 -17.28
CA GLY A 204 5.91 -10.02 -16.18
C GLY A 204 6.56 -10.42 -14.84
N TRP A 205 7.72 -9.83 -14.52
CA TRP A 205 8.41 -10.01 -13.24
C TRP A 205 8.37 -8.75 -12.38
N ASN A 206 8.68 -8.91 -11.10
CA ASN A 206 8.76 -7.85 -10.10
C ASN A 206 7.43 -7.11 -9.90
N TYR A 207 6.39 -7.90 -9.64
CA TYR A 207 5.06 -7.39 -9.32
C TYR A 207 4.51 -8.02 -8.04
N LEU A 208 3.56 -7.32 -7.43
CA LEU A 208 2.74 -7.81 -6.34
C LEU A 208 1.33 -7.23 -6.47
N HIS A 209 0.36 -8.11 -6.69
CA HIS A 209 -1.05 -7.79 -6.78
C HIS A 209 -1.76 -8.33 -5.55
N VAL A 210 -2.50 -7.46 -4.88
CA VAL A 210 -3.25 -7.78 -3.67
C VAL A 210 -4.70 -7.42 -3.92
N HIS A 211 -5.55 -8.43 -4.11
CA HIS A 211 -6.99 -8.24 -4.11
C HIS A 211 -7.54 -8.42 -2.71
N VAL A 212 -8.45 -7.56 -2.32
CA VAL A 212 -9.06 -7.55 -1.00
C VAL A 212 -10.55 -7.80 -1.15
N TYR A 213 -11.09 -8.63 -0.28
CA TYR A 213 -12.51 -8.94 -0.26
C TYR A 213 -13.03 -8.93 1.18
N ASN A 214 -14.19 -8.33 1.38
CA ASN A 214 -14.92 -8.42 2.63
C ASN A 214 -16.41 -8.50 2.31
N ARG A 215 -17.09 -9.56 2.79
CA ARG A 215 -18.51 -9.81 2.51
C ARG A 215 -19.43 -8.68 3.00
N TRP A 216 -18.98 -7.90 3.99
CA TRP A 216 -19.72 -6.80 4.58
C TRP A 216 -19.56 -5.48 3.83
N SER A 217 -18.78 -5.45 2.74
CA SER A 217 -18.56 -4.22 1.95
C SER A 217 -19.83 -3.67 1.31
N GLY A 218 -20.87 -4.49 1.13
CA GLY A 218 -22.21 -4.04 0.72
C GLY A 218 -22.88 -3.11 1.75
N ASN A 219 -22.54 -3.26 3.04
CA ASN A 219 -23.05 -2.44 4.13
C ASN A 219 -22.17 -1.21 4.41
N ALA A 220 -21.04 -1.07 3.71
CA ALA A 220 -20.15 0.07 3.89
C ALA A 220 -20.90 1.36 3.52
N VAL A 221 -20.95 2.28 4.48
CA VAL A 221 -21.85 3.45 4.43
C VAL A 221 -21.32 4.57 3.52
N TRP A 222 -20.07 4.43 3.07
CA TRP A 222 -19.37 5.40 2.22
C TRP A 222 -18.77 4.70 1.01
N GLY A 223 -18.49 5.47 -0.04
CA GLY A 223 -17.75 4.99 -1.21
C GLY A 223 -16.28 4.68 -0.87
N PHE A 224 -15.56 4.21 -1.88
CA PHE A 224 -14.11 4.38 -1.94
C PHE A 224 -13.80 5.24 -3.16
N ASP A 225 -12.98 6.25 -2.97
CA ASP A 225 -12.53 7.13 -4.04
C ASP A 225 -11.05 7.45 -3.81
N CYS A 226 -10.18 6.81 -4.60
CA CYS A 226 -8.73 6.96 -4.47
C CYS A 226 -8.23 8.33 -4.95
N CYS A 227 -9.03 9.07 -5.73
CA CYS A 227 -8.71 10.43 -6.15
C CYS A 227 -9.20 11.49 -5.18
N ARG A 228 -9.96 11.10 -4.15
CA ARG A 228 -10.54 12.03 -3.21
C ARG A 228 -9.60 12.28 -2.04
N GLY A 229 -9.55 13.54 -1.62
CA GLY A 229 -8.63 13.98 -0.56
C GLY A 229 -7.18 13.90 -1.02
N ASN A 230 -6.28 13.54 -0.10
CA ASN A 230 -4.85 13.41 -0.36
C ASN A 230 -4.36 11.95 -0.47
N GLY A 231 -5.27 10.98 -0.67
CA GLY A 231 -4.93 9.55 -0.63
C GLY A 231 -3.87 9.16 -1.64
N ARG A 232 -4.05 9.55 -2.92
CA ARG A 232 -3.06 9.36 -3.97
C ARG A 232 -1.72 10.03 -3.63
N GLN A 233 -1.75 11.27 -3.14
CA GLN A 233 -0.54 12.04 -2.80
C GLN A 233 0.24 11.37 -1.67
N LEU A 234 -0.43 10.77 -0.69
CA LEU A 234 0.21 9.98 0.36
C LEU A 234 0.87 8.71 -0.20
N VAL A 235 0.29 8.09 -1.25
CA VAL A 235 0.95 6.99 -1.97
C VAL A 235 2.16 7.50 -2.73
N ASP A 236 2.08 8.62 -3.46
CA ASP A 236 3.22 9.23 -4.16
C ASP A 236 4.38 9.56 -3.19
N GLN A 237 4.07 10.09 -2.00
CA GLN A 237 5.05 10.33 -0.94
C GLN A 237 5.69 9.05 -0.40
N LEU A 238 4.90 8.01 -0.20
CA LEU A 238 5.42 6.68 0.16
C LEU A 238 6.39 6.18 -0.92
N MET A 239 6.02 6.29 -2.19
CA MET A 239 6.84 5.84 -3.31
C MET A 239 8.14 6.63 -3.41
N THR A 240 8.10 7.94 -3.18
CA THR A 240 9.31 8.79 -3.09
C THR A 240 10.33 8.26 -2.06
N ASN A 241 9.85 7.74 -0.93
CA ASN A 241 10.73 7.16 0.09
C ASN A 241 11.35 5.82 -0.34
N ILE A 242 10.65 5.07 -1.18
CA ILE A 242 11.08 3.76 -1.69
C ILE A 242 11.95 3.91 -2.95
N ASP A 243 11.85 5.03 -3.67
CA ASP A 243 12.57 5.29 -4.91
C ASP A 243 14.09 5.18 -4.80
N ASN A 244 14.66 5.55 -3.65
CA ASN A 244 16.10 5.41 -3.45
C ASN A 244 16.53 3.95 -3.40
N ASP A 245 15.76 3.11 -2.70
CA ASP A 245 16.00 1.67 -2.58
C ASP A 245 15.77 0.98 -3.93
N VAL A 246 14.68 1.31 -4.62
CA VAL A 246 14.34 0.73 -5.93
C VAL A 246 15.30 1.22 -7.02
N GLY A 247 15.66 2.50 -7.02
CA GLY A 247 16.65 3.06 -7.93
C GLY A 247 18.05 2.45 -7.73
N ALA A 248 18.40 2.05 -6.51
CA ALA A 248 19.62 1.28 -6.26
C ALA A 248 19.57 -0.13 -6.87
N ILE A 249 18.39 -0.75 -6.90
CA ILE A 249 18.16 -2.06 -7.54
C ILE A 249 18.16 -1.94 -9.07
N PHE A 250 17.62 -0.85 -9.62
CA PHE A 250 17.53 -0.60 -11.07
C PHE A 250 18.27 0.69 -11.48
N PRO A 251 19.62 0.70 -11.47
CA PRO A 251 20.40 1.92 -11.73
C PRO A 251 20.13 2.57 -13.09
N TRP A 252 19.75 1.78 -14.10
CA TRP A 252 19.43 2.24 -15.44
C TRP A 252 18.14 3.08 -15.50
N MET A 253 17.29 3.01 -14.47
CA MET A 253 16.07 3.82 -14.35
C MET A 253 16.27 5.16 -13.64
N LYS A 254 17.40 5.37 -12.93
CA LYS A 254 17.67 6.61 -12.16
C LYS A 254 17.63 7.90 -12.98
N LYS A 255 17.72 7.81 -14.31
CA LYS A 255 17.71 8.95 -15.24
C LYS A 255 16.32 9.30 -15.76
N LYS A 256 15.27 8.55 -15.40
CA LYS A 256 13.91 8.86 -15.85
C LYS A 256 13.33 10.00 -15.03
N GLU A 257 12.57 10.86 -15.70
CA GLU A 257 11.89 12.01 -15.09
C GLU A 257 10.84 11.59 -14.06
N TRP A 258 10.33 10.36 -14.17
CA TRP A 258 9.24 9.80 -13.37
C TRP A 258 9.75 8.62 -12.54
N PRO A 259 10.27 8.85 -11.33
CA PRO A 259 10.76 7.73 -10.53
C PRO A 259 9.61 6.82 -10.09
N HIS A 260 8.41 7.35 -9.85
CA HIS A 260 7.21 6.58 -9.51
C HIS A 260 5.94 7.11 -10.22
N ASP A 261 4.90 6.29 -10.23
CA ASP A 261 3.56 6.62 -10.74
C ASP A 261 2.48 5.89 -9.92
N SER A 262 1.57 6.64 -9.29
CA SER A 262 0.43 6.08 -8.56
C SER A 262 -0.87 6.43 -9.26
N ARG A 263 -1.65 5.41 -9.64
CA ARG A 263 -2.87 5.54 -10.44
C ARG A 263 -4.09 4.88 -9.82
N CYS A 264 -5.22 5.48 -10.13
CA CYS A 264 -6.53 5.00 -9.79
C CYS A 264 -7.14 4.23 -10.96
N ILE A 265 -7.71 3.05 -10.72
CA ILE A 265 -8.43 2.28 -11.73
C ILE A 265 -9.87 2.82 -11.80
N ILE A 266 -10.03 4.03 -12.31
CA ILE A 266 -11.35 4.66 -12.50
C ILE A 266 -11.75 4.52 -13.96
N ASN A 267 -12.86 3.79 -14.20
CA ASN A 267 -13.54 3.72 -15.51
C ASN A 267 -12.62 3.50 -16.71
N SER A 268 -11.69 2.54 -16.63
CA SER A 268 -10.66 2.34 -17.65
C SER A 268 -9.61 3.47 -17.63
N TRP A 269 -8.84 3.57 -16.54
CA TRP A 269 -7.50 4.21 -16.47
C TRP A 269 -7.41 5.73 -16.32
N ASP A 270 -8.47 6.41 -15.86
CA ASP A 270 -8.39 7.85 -15.59
C ASP A 270 -7.37 8.18 -14.49
N VAL A 271 -6.48 9.13 -14.79
CA VAL A 271 -5.59 9.74 -13.80
C VAL A 271 -6.42 10.69 -12.94
N CYS A 272 -6.20 10.69 -11.62
CA CYS A 272 -6.83 11.67 -10.75
C CYS A 272 -6.48 13.09 -11.23
N PRO A 273 -7.46 13.99 -11.38
CA PRO A 273 -7.21 15.38 -11.73
C PRO A 273 -6.37 16.11 -10.69
#